data_AF-A0A8T7BJ46-F1
#
_entry.id   AF-A0A8T7BJ46-F1
#
_cell.length_a   1.000
_cell.length_b   1.000
_cell.length_c   1.000
_cell.angle_alpha   90.00
_cell.angle_beta   90.00
_cell.angle_gamma   90.00
#
_symmetry.space_group_name_H-M   'P 1'
#
loop_
_entity.id
_entity.type
_entity.pdbx_description
1 polymer ?
#
loop_
_entity_poly.entity_id
_entity_poly.type
_entity_poly.pdbx_seq_one_letter_code
_entity_poly.pdbx_strand_id
1 'polypeptide(L)'
;MVAITAETSLIKRLWLWLSNHDGIYSHLKPSELKKTDYTRLGVFLIFHLGMLGVLYTGVSTTAVIFALSMYFLRMFFITGFYHRYFSHKSFRTSRAFQWLMA
;
A
#
# COMPACT_ATOMS: atom_id res chain seq x y z
N MET A 1 -5.71 26.07 4.75
CA MET A 1 -6.67 25.05 4.29
C MET A 1 -6.49 24.89 2.79
N VAL A 2 -6.05 23.73 2.32
CA VAL A 2 -5.60 23.53 0.93
C VAL A 2 -6.78 23.14 0.05
N ALA A 3 -6.85 23.75 -1.13
CA ALA A 3 -7.88 23.66 -2.16
C ALA A 3 -8.09 22.26 -2.78
N ILE A 4 -7.63 21.18 -2.14
CA ILE A 4 -7.99 19.80 -2.51
C ILE A 4 -9.37 19.43 -1.95
N THR A 5 -9.89 20.18 -0.97
CA THR A 5 -11.13 19.85 -0.25
C THR A 5 -12.43 20.25 -0.94
N ALA A 6 -12.41 21.13 -1.96
CA ALA A 6 -13.64 21.81 -2.37
C ALA A 6 -14.48 21.06 -3.43
N GLU A 7 -13.89 20.26 -4.31
CA GLU A 7 -14.58 19.79 -5.53
C GLU A 7 -14.71 18.26 -5.67
N THR A 8 -13.82 17.47 -5.06
CA THR A 8 -13.85 16.00 -5.23
C THR A 8 -14.59 15.32 -4.09
N SER A 9 -15.65 14.58 -4.44
CA SER A 9 -16.37 13.74 -3.49
C SER A 9 -15.42 12.80 -2.74
N LEU A 10 -15.68 12.58 -1.45
CA LEU A 10 -14.88 11.68 -0.59
C LEU A 10 -14.75 10.29 -1.24
N ILE A 11 -15.81 9.81 -1.88
CA ILE A 11 -15.86 8.53 -2.61
C ILE A 11 -14.79 8.50 -3.72
N LYS A 12 -14.67 9.56 -4.53
CA LYS A 12 -13.65 9.64 -5.58
C LYS A 12 -12.24 9.60 -4.99
N ARG A 13 -12.01 10.25 -3.85
CA ARG A 13 -10.70 10.26 -3.17
C ARG A 13 -10.33 8.88 -2.62
N LEU A 14 -11.29 8.18 -2.03
CA LEU A 14 -11.10 6.81 -1.56
C LEU A 14 -10.87 5.85 -2.72
N TRP A 15 -11.59 6.02 -3.83
CA TRP A 15 -11.39 5.22 -5.04
C TRP A 15 -10.02 5.46 -5.68
N LEU A 16 -9.55 6.71 -5.73
CA LEU A 16 -8.21 7.05 -6.22
C LEU A 16 -7.11 6.55 -5.29
N TRP A 17 -7.33 6.57 -3.97
CA TRP A 17 -6.42 5.93 -3.02
C TRP A 17 -6.37 4.40 -3.22
N LEU A 18 -7.53 3.75 -3.35
CA LEU A 18 -7.63 2.30 -3.53
C LEU A 18 -7.00 1.82 -4.85
N SER A 19 -7.24 2.55 -5.94
CA SER A 19 -6.61 2.30 -7.24
C SER A 19 -5.15 2.76 -7.30
N ASN A 20 -4.61 3.32 -6.20
CA ASN A 20 -3.28 3.93 -6.12
C ASN A 20 -3.00 4.92 -7.28
N HIS A 21 -4.04 5.63 -7.72
CA HIS A 21 -3.99 6.56 -8.84
C HIS A 21 -3.70 7.99 -8.33
N ASP A 22 -2.85 8.72 -9.04
CA ASP A 22 -2.32 10.04 -8.63
C ASP A 22 -2.99 11.21 -9.37
N GLY A 23 -4.06 10.97 -10.13
CA GLY A 23 -4.81 11.97 -10.90
C GLY A 23 -5.39 13.15 -10.12
N ILE A 24 -5.36 13.15 -8.78
CA ILE A 24 -5.63 14.36 -7.96
C ILE A 24 -4.43 15.31 -7.99
N TYR A 25 -3.22 14.76 -8.00
CA TYR A 25 -1.96 15.49 -7.89
C TYR A 25 -1.36 15.88 -9.25
N SER A 26 -1.76 15.21 -10.34
CA SER A 26 -1.25 15.45 -11.70
C SER A 26 -1.38 16.90 -12.18
N HIS A 27 -2.36 17.65 -11.66
CA HIS A 27 -2.64 19.04 -12.04
C HIS A 27 -2.16 20.07 -11.01
N LEU A 28 -1.57 19.63 -9.88
CA LEU A 28 -1.14 20.52 -8.80
C LEU A 28 0.24 21.11 -9.05
N LYS A 29 0.42 22.39 -8.69
CA LYS A 29 1.74 23.05 -8.74
C LYS A 29 2.68 22.45 -7.66
N PRO A 30 4.01 22.50 -7.85
CA PRO A 30 4.97 21.97 -6.87
C PRO A 30 4.84 22.51 -5.44
N SER A 31 4.38 23.77 -5.29
CA SER A 31 4.08 24.37 -3.98
C SER A 31 2.88 23.72 -3.29
N GLU A 32 1.92 23.21 -4.06
CA GLU A 32 0.72 22.53 -3.57
C GLU A 32 1.01 21.06 -3.24
N LEU A 33 1.93 20.40 -3.96
CA LEU A 33 2.35 19.02 -3.71
C LEU A 33 3.01 18.81 -2.34
N LYS A 34 3.64 19.84 -1.77
CA LYS A 34 4.26 19.77 -0.44
C LYS A 34 3.25 19.68 0.70
N LYS A 35 1.97 19.94 0.44
CA LYS A 35 0.93 19.91 1.48
C LYS A 35 0.48 18.47 1.74
N THR A 36 0.32 18.12 3.00
CA THR A 36 -0.09 16.78 3.43
C THR A 36 -1.55 16.50 3.06
N ASP A 37 -1.80 15.35 2.43
CA ASP A 37 -3.15 14.86 2.19
C ASP A 37 -3.71 14.14 3.42
N TYR A 38 -4.59 14.83 4.15
CA TYR A 38 -5.23 14.29 5.35
C TYR A 38 -6.11 13.07 5.11
N THR A 39 -6.61 12.83 3.89
CA THR A 39 -7.41 11.62 3.62
C THR A 39 -6.51 10.41 3.50
N ARG A 40 -5.38 10.52 2.80
CA ARG A 40 -4.38 9.43 2.76
C ARG A 40 -3.83 9.15 4.16
N LEU A 41 -3.58 10.20 4.94
CA LEU A 41 -3.17 10.08 6.35
C LEU A 41 -4.24 9.40 7.20
N GLY A 42 -5.50 9.81 7.08
CA GLY A 42 -6.61 9.21 7.82
C GLY A 42 -6.77 7.72 7.52
N VAL A 43 -6.72 7.34 6.24
CA VAL A 43 -6.77 5.92 5.83
C VAL A 43 -5.58 5.16 6.42
N PHE A 44 -4.36 5.69 6.32
CA PHE A 44 -3.16 5.09 6.92
C PHE A 44 -3.33 4.86 8.43
N LEU A 45 -3.82 5.86 9.17
CA LEU A 45 -4.03 5.75 10.61
C LEU A 45 -5.09 4.69 10.95
N ILE A 46 -6.21 4.65 10.22
CA ILE A 46 -7.28 3.67 10.45
C ILE A 46 -6.76 2.23 10.30
N PHE A 47 -5.96 1.95 9.27
CA PHE A 47 -5.37 0.62 9.09
C PHE A 47 -4.44 0.22 10.25
N HIS A 48 -3.66 1.17 10.79
CA HIS A 48 -2.77 0.91 11.92
C HIS A 48 -3.54 0.73 13.22
N LEU A 49 -4.54 1.57 13.47
CA LEU A 49 -5.42 1.43 14.63
C LEU A 49 -6.22 0.11 14.58
N GLY A 50 -6.48 -0.42 13.38
CA GLY A 50 -7.07 -1.74 13.19
C GLY A 50 -6.30 -2.87 13.88
N MET A 51 -4.99 -2.72 14.11
CA MET A 51 -4.20 -3.71 14.87
C MET A 51 -4.64 -3.82 16.33
N LEU A 52 -5.21 -2.76 16.91
CA LEU A 52 -5.76 -2.80 18.27
C LEU A 52 -6.98 -3.72 18.38
N GLY A 53 -7.61 -4.09 17.25
CA GLY A 53 -8.68 -5.08 17.21
C GLY A 53 -8.28 -6.42 17.81
N VAL A 54 -6.98 -6.76 17.82
CA VAL A 54 -6.47 -7.99 18.44
C VAL A 54 -6.71 -8.04 19.96
N LEU A 55 -6.80 -6.87 20.63
CA LEU A 55 -7.10 -6.79 22.06
C LEU A 55 -8.55 -7.22 22.36
N TYR A 56 -9.44 -7.09 21.38
CA TYR A 56 -10.84 -7.49 21.50
C TYR A 56 -11.08 -8.93 21.05
N THR A 57 -10.50 -9.35 19.92
CA THR A 57 -10.72 -10.70 19.37
C THR A 57 -9.85 -11.78 20.01
N GLY A 58 -8.80 -11.38 20.75
CA GLY A 58 -7.79 -12.29 21.26
C GLY A 58 -6.84 -12.82 20.18
N VAL A 59 -5.88 -13.65 20.59
CA VAL A 59 -4.90 -14.28 19.68
C VAL A 59 -5.31 -15.73 19.41
N SER A 60 -5.61 -16.03 18.15
CA SER A 60 -5.84 -17.40 17.68
C SER A 60 -4.57 -17.96 17.02
N THR A 61 -4.34 -19.27 17.15
CA THR A 61 -3.25 -19.97 16.45
C THR A 61 -3.30 -19.74 14.94
N THR A 62 -4.50 -19.69 14.36
CA THR A 62 -4.67 -19.39 12.92
C THR A 62 -4.20 -17.99 12.56
N ALA A 63 -4.46 -16.99 13.41
CA ALA A 63 -4.01 -15.61 13.19
C ALA A 63 -2.48 -15.50 13.24
N VAL A 64 -1.83 -16.19 14.17
CA VAL A 64 -0.37 -16.21 14.30
C VAL A 64 0.27 -16.88 13.08
N ILE A 65 -0.24 -18.05 12.68
CA ILE A 65 0.26 -18.76 11.48
C ILE A 65 0.10 -17.88 10.24
N PHE A 66 -1.05 -17.23 10.08
CA PHE A 66 -1.28 -16.35 8.94
C PHE A 66 -0.36 -15.13 8.93
N ALA A 67 -0.16 -14.49 10.09
CA ALA A 67 0.74 -13.35 10.24
C ALA A 67 2.19 -13.72 9.89
N LEU A 68 2.69 -14.85 10.40
CA LEU A 68 4.03 -15.35 10.09
C LEU A 68 4.15 -15.71 8.60
N SER A 69 3.17 -16.43 8.06
CA SER A 69 3.16 -16.81 6.65
C SER A 69 3.19 -15.59 5.74
N MET A 70 2.34 -14.59 5.99
CA MET A 70 2.34 -13.34 5.24
C MET A 70 3.64 -12.55 5.40
N TYR A 71 4.26 -12.57 6.58
CA TYR A 71 5.58 -11.95 6.79
C TYR A 71 6.65 -12.60 5.91
N PHE A 72 6.76 -13.94 5.95
CA PHE A 72 7.73 -14.67 5.13
C PHE A 72 7.46 -14.52 3.63
N LEU A 73 6.18 -14.63 3.21
CA LEU A 73 5.80 -14.38 1.83
C LEU A 73 6.19 -12.96 1.41
N ARG A 74 5.89 -11.93 2.21
CA ARG A 74 6.26 -10.55 1.89
C ARG A 74 7.77 -10.39 1.73
N MET A 75 8.55 -10.94 2.66
CA MET A 75 10.02 -10.88 2.62
C MET A 75 10.59 -11.64 1.41
N PHE A 76 9.99 -12.75 1.01
CA PHE A 76 10.47 -13.51 -0.16
C PHE A 76 10.06 -12.84 -1.48
N PHE A 77 8.76 -12.58 -1.67
CA PHE A 77 8.20 -12.08 -2.92
C PHE A 77 8.58 -10.61 -3.19
N ILE A 78 8.43 -9.72 -2.21
CA ILE A 78 8.70 -8.29 -2.42
C ILE A 78 10.20 -8.02 -2.46
N THR A 79 10.95 -8.43 -1.43
CA THR A 79 12.37 -8.10 -1.33
C THR A 79 13.25 -8.94 -2.26
N GLY A 80 12.91 -10.21 -2.47
CA GLY A 80 13.65 -11.09 -3.37
C GLY A 80 13.35 -10.86 -4.84
N PHE A 81 12.08 -10.77 -5.22
CA PHE A 81 11.69 -10.69 -6.63
C PHE A 81 11.35 -9.28 -7.06
N TYR A 82 10.36 -8.63 -6.44
CA TYR A 82 9.99 -7.27 -6.84
C TYR A 82 11.18 -6.29 -6.78
N HIS A 83 11.95 -6.31 -5.69
CA HIS A 83 13.09 -5.42 -5.52
C HIS A 83 14.32 -5.89 -6.33
N ARG A 84 14.80 -7.13 -6.11
CA ARG A 84 16.09 -7.56 -6.70
C ARG A 84 15.98 -8.07 -8.14
N TYR A 85 14.88 -8.72 -8.50
CA TYR A 85 14.66 -9.25 -9.85
C TYR A 85 14.08 -8.18 -10.80
N PHE A 86 12.98 -7.51 -10.43
CA PHE A 86 12.34 -6.54 -11.32
C PHE A 86 13.02 -5.16 -11.33
N SER A 87 13.42 -4.63 -10.16
CA SER A 87 14.03 -3.29 -10.10
C SER A 87 15.54 -3.30 -10.42
N HIS A 88 16.29 -4.26 -9.85
CA HIS A 88 17.75 -4.31 -10.00
C HIS A 88 18.28 -5.37 -10.99
N LYS A 89 17.42 -6.23 -11.55
CA LYS A 89 17.80 -7.29 -12.52
C LYS A 89 19.03 -8.11 -12.10
N SER A 90 19.22 -8.34 -10.81
CA SER A 90 20.47 -8.91 -10.26
C SER A 90 20.63 -10.42 -10.51
N PHE A 91 19.61 -11.12 -11.00
CA PHE A 91 19.68 -12.53 -11.41
C PHE A 91 18.65 -12.83 -12.51
N ARG A 92 18.83 -13.91 -13.27
CA ARG A 92 17.94 -14.36 -14.34
C ARG A 92 17.16 -15.59 -13.88
N THR A 93 15.83 -15.56 -13.91
CA THR A 93 14.96 -16.72 -13.61
C THR A 93 14.39 -17.32 -14.90
N SER A 94 13.83 -18.53 -14.86
CA SER A 94 13.20 -19.17 -16.03
C SER A 94 11.96 -18.37 -16.49
N ARG A 95 11.62 -18.40 -17.79
CA ARG A 95 10.47 -17.63 -18.33
C ARG A 95 9.15 -17.98 -17.64
N ALA A 96 8.94 -19.24 -17.28
CA ALA A 96 7.76 -19.67 -16.53
C ALA A 96 7.70 -19.05 -15.13
N PHE A 97 8.85 -18.96 -14.46
CA PHE A 97 8.94 -18.36 -13.14
C PHE A 97 8.80 -16.84 -13.18
N GLN A 98 9.22 -16.19 -14.27
CA GLN A 98 8.94 -14.77 -14.51
C GLN A 98 7.45 -14.50 -14.66
N TRP A 99 6.73 -15.36 -15.40
CA TRP A 99 5.29 -15.23 -15.58
C TRP A 99 4.51 -15.41 -14.27
N LEU A 100 4.95 -16.31 -13.38
CA LEU A 100 4.33 -16.51 -12.07
C LEU A 100 4.52 -15.31 -11.12
N MET A 101 5.60 -14.55 -11.30
CA MET A 101 6.04 -13.52 -10.36
C MET A 101 5.86 -12.08 -10.87
N ALA A 102 5.49 -11.93 -12.15
CA ALA A 102 5.17 -10.66 -12.81
C ALA A 102 3.70 -10.30 -12.62
#